data_AF-A0A3S9M620-F1
#
_entry.id   AF-A0A3S9M620-F1
#
_cell.length_a   1.000
_cell.length_b   1.000
_cell.length_c   1.000
_cell.angle_alpha   90.00
_cell.angle_beta   90.00
_cell.angle_gamma   90.00
#
_symmetry.space_group_name_H-M   'P 1'
#
loop_
_entity.id
_entity.type
_entity.pdbx_description
1 polymer ?
#
loop_
_entity_poly.entity_id
_entity_poly.type
_entity_poly.pdbx_seq_one_letter_code
_entity_poly.pdbx_strand_id
1 'polypeptide(L)' 'MKPPIGAYVVDTRSGRIGIVMGHEGPYVQLRPYGGGKEWDADPGSVRTATPAERLRAATAYANARSRGEVP' A
#
# COMPACT_ATOMS: atom_id res chain seq x y z
N MET A 1 0.97 5.98 -16.66
CA MET A 1 -0.44 6.14 -16.23
C MET A 1 -0.48 6.02 -14.72
N LYS A 2 -1.20 6.89 -14.02
CA LYS A 2 -1.28 6.82 -12.55
C LYS A 2 -2.19 5.63 -12.14
N PRO A 3 -1.82 4.81 -11.14
CA PRO A 3 -2.65 3.70 -10.68
C PRO A 3 -4.04 4.18 -10.22
N PRO A 4 -5.13 3.42 -10.44
CA PRO A 4 -6.45 3.85 -10.01
C PRO A 4 -6.60 3.80 -8.48
N ILE A 5 -7.48 4.64 -7.93
CA ILE A 5 -7.87 4.59 -6.52
C ILE A 5 -8.42 3.18 -6.18
N GLY A 6 -8.04 2.65 -5.03
CA GLY A 6 -8.34 1.28 -4.60
C GLY A 6 -7.37 0.22 -5.14
N ALA A 7 -6.46 0.57 -6.07
CA ALA A 7 -5.44 -0.37 -6.52
C ALA A 7 -4.43 -0.66 -5.42
N TYR A 8 -3.97 -1.91 -5.37
CA TYR A 8 -2.83 -2.31 -4.55
C TYR A 8 -1.54 -2.13 -5.36
N VAL A 9 -0.60 -1.40 -4.78
CA VAL A 9 0.69 -1.10 -5.40
C VAL A 9 1.83 -1.38 -4.43
N VAL A 10 3.01 -1.65 -5.00
CA VAL A 10 4.28 -1.67 -4.29
C VAL A 10 4.95 -0.32 -4.53
N ASP A 11 5.25 0.41 -3.46
CA ASP A 11 6.20 1.50 -3.49
C ASP A 11 7.61 0.90 -3.54
N THR A 12 8.27 0.99 -4.70
CA THR A 12 9.55 0.35 -4.95
C THR A 12 10.71 1.02 -4.21
N ARG A 13 10.53 2.24 -3.69
CA ARG A 13 11.56 2.93 -2.88
C ARG A 13 11.63 2.36 -1.47
N SER A 14 10.48 2.01 -0.89
CA SER A 14 10.39 1.51 0.48
C SER A 14 10.15 0.00 0.57
N GLY A 15 9.76 -0.65 -0.55
CA GLY A 15 9.31 -2.04 -0.59
C GLY A 15 7.94 -2.26 0.06
N ARG A 16 7.25 -1.19 0.48
CA ARG A 16 5.97 -1.27 1.18
C ARG A 16 4.82 -1.47 0.19
N ILE A 17 3.81 -2.21 0.61
CA ILE A 17 2.57 -2.38 -0.14
C ILE A 17 1.53 -1.40 0.42
N GLY A 18 0.86 -0.68 -0.48
CA GLY A 18 -0.20 0.26 -0.14
C GLY A 18 -1.41 0.17 -1.07
N ILE A 19 -2.54 0.66 -0.58
CA ILE A 19 -3.76 0.90 -1.34
C ILE A 19 -3.75 2.35 -1.79
N VAL A 20 -3.99 2.60 -3.07
CA VAL A 20 -4.09 3.95 -3.62
C VAL A 20 -5.33 4.63 -3.07
N MET A 21 -5.16 5.73 -2.35
CA MET A 21 -6.25 6.51 -1.76
C MET A 21 -6.62 7.71 -2.64
N GLY A 22 -5.64 8.24 -3.39
CA GLY A 22 -5.83 9.44 -4.18
C GLY A 22 -4.55 9.86 -4.89
N HIS A 23 -4.63 11.01 -5.54
CA HIS A 23 -3.52 11.65 -6.22
C HIS A 23 -3.49 13.12 -5.79
N GLU A 24 -2.40 13.54 -5.19
CA GLU A 24 -2.23 14.91 -4.71
C GLU A 24 -0.96 15.51 -5.30
N GLY A 25 -1.12 16.58 -6.08
CA GLY A 25 -0.03 17.17 -6.85
C GLY A 25 0.72 16.12 -7.70
N PRO A 26 2.06 16.03 -7.58
CA PRO A 26 2.84 15.06 -8.33
C PRO A 26 2.78 13.64 -7.74
N TYR A 27 2.18 13.43 -6.56
CA TYR A 27 2.27 12.18 -5.82
C TYR A 27 1.02 11.30 -5.90
N VAL A 28 1.20 10.03 -5.56
CA VAL A 28 0.13 9.07 -5.26
C VAL A 28 0.05 8.91 -3.75
N GLN A 29 -1.13 9.07 -3.16
CA GLN A 29 -1.34 8.81 -1.73
C GLN A 29 -1.64 7.33 -1.52
N LEU A 30 -0.87 6.70 -0.62
CA LEU A 30 -0.98 5.28 -0.30
C LEU A 30 -1.32 5.10 1.18
N ARG A 31 -2.13 4.08 1.48
CA ARG A 31 -2.43 3.64 2.86
C ARG A 31 -2.05 2.17 3.07
N PRO A 32 -1.55 1.76 4.26
CA PRO A 32 -1.19 0.36 4.50
C PRO A 32 -2.42 -0.55 4.50
N TYR A 33 -2.19 -1.84 4.29
CA TYR A 33 -3.22 -2.85 4.50
C TYR A 33 -3.65 -2.84 5.97
N GLY A 34 -4.97 -2.73 6.22
CA GLY A 34 -5.53 -2.64 7.57
C GLY A 34 -5.58 -1.22 8.16
N GLY A 35 -5.20 -0.21 7.37
CA GLY A 35 -5.26 1.19 7.80
C GLY A 35 -3.93 1.71 8.38
N GLY A 36 -3.99 2.87 9.01
CA GLY A 36 -2.82 3.59 9.52
C GLY A 36 -2.43 4.81 8.68
N LYS A 37 -1.25 5.36 8.96
CA LYS A 37 -0.79 6.63 8.39
C LYS A 37 -0.57 6.50 6.89
N GLU A 38 -1.20 7.38 6.13
CA GLU A 38 -0.98 7.53 4.70
C GLU A 38 0.43 8.06 4.42
N TRP A 39 0.95 7.76 3.24
CA TRP A 39 2.20 8.33 2.74
C TRP A 39 2.11 8.66 1.26
N ASP A 40 2.91 9.63 0.85
CA ASP A 40 3.07 10.01 -0.54
C ASP A 40 4.13 9.15 -1.21
N ALA A 41 3.81 8.63 -2.39
CA ALA A 41 4.73 7.90 -3.25
C ALA A 41 4.88 8.59 -4.60
N ASP A 42 6.10 8.53 -5.13
CA ASP A 42 6.39 8.97 -6.50
C ASP A 42 5.68 8.04 -7.51
N PRO A 43 4.90 8.56 -8.48
CA PRO A 43 4.18 7.73 -9.44
C PRO A 43 5.07 6.86 -10.34
N GLY A 44 6.34 7.24 -10.56
CA GLY A 44 7.32 6.44 -11.29
C GLY A 44 7.94 5.33 -10.43
N SER A 45 7.78 5.42 -9.12
CA SER A 45 8.26 4.47 -8.12
C SER A 45 7.15 3.57 -7.57
N VAL A 46 6.00 3.50 -8.23
CA VAL A 46 4.93 2.58 -7.88
C VAL A 46 4.67 1.60 -9.00
N ARG A 47 4.46 0.34 -8.65
CA ARG A 47 3.99 -0.69 -9.59
C ARG A 47 2.79 -1.44 -9.01
N THR A 48 1.96 -2.01 -9.87
CA THR A 48 0.88 -2.89 -9.43
C THR A 48 1.44 -4.04 -8.59
N ALA A 49 0.82 -4.27 -7.43
CA ALA A 49 1.11 -5.43 -6.61
C ALA A 49 0.52 -6.68 -7.26
N THR A 50 1.32 -7.75 -7.30
CA THR A 50 0.88 -9.08 -7.73
C THR A 50 -0.17 -9.63 -6.75
N PRO A 51 -0.99 -10.62 -7.17
CA PRO A 51 -1.94 -11.28 -6.26
C PRO A 51 -1.26 -11.86 -5.00
N ALA A 52 -0.07 -12.44 -5.14
CA ALA A 52 0.69 -12.99 -4.03
C ALA A 52 1.16 -11.92 -3.04
N GLU A 53 1.61 -10.76 -3.53
CA GLU A 53 1.98 -9.62 -2.69
C GLU A 53 0.79 -9.05 -1.92
N ARG A 54 -0.38 -8.94 -2.59
CA ARG A 54 -1.63 -8.52 -1.93
C ARG A 54 -2.02 -9.47 -0.81
N LEU A 55 -1.98 -10.78 -1.07
CA LEU A 55 -2.27 -11.80 -0.06
C LEU A 55 -1.29 -11.72 1.10
N ARG A 56 0.01 -11.57 0.82
CA ARG A 56 1.04 -11.41 1.85
C ARG A 56 0.79 -10.19 2.74
N ALA A 57 0.40 -9.05 2.17
CA ALA A 57 0.07 -7.85 2.94
C ALA A 57 -1.14 -8.10 3.86
N ALA A 58 -2.17 -8.77 3.34
CA ALA A 58 -3.35 -9.13 4.11
C ALA A 58 -3.04 -10.07 5.29
N THR A 59 -2.28 -11.12 5.03
CA THR A 59 -1.85 -12.09 6.05
C THR A 59 -0.91 -11.45 7.06
N ALA A 60 0.00 -10.58 6.65
CA ALA A 60 0.91 -9.88 7.56
C ALA A 60 0.13 -9.02 8.57
N TYR A 61 -0.87 -8.27 8.11
CA TYR A 61 -1.75 -7.51 9.00
C TYR A 61 -2.56 -8.42 9.93
N ALA A 62 -3.18 -9.48 9.40
CA ALA A 62 -3.94 -10.43 10.22
C ALA A 62 -3.08 -11.06 11.33
N ASN A 63 -1.84 -11.44 11.00
CA ASN A 63 -0.88 -12.00 11.95
C ASN A 63 -0.40 -10.97 12.98
N ALA A 64 -0.17 -9.72 12.58
CA ALA A 64 0.19 -8.64 13.49
C ALA A 64 -0.97 -8.37 14.48
N ARG A 65 -2.21 -8.36 13.98
CA ARG A 65 -3.41 -8.17 14.80
C ARG A 65 -3.60 -9.32 15.80
N SER A 66 -3.37 -10.57 15.38
CA SER A 66 -3.44 -11.71 16.31
C SER A 66 -2.35 -11.68 17.39
N ARG A 67 -1.24 -10.99 17.14
CA ARG A 67 -0.18 -10.74 18.14
C ARG A 67 -0.40 -9.47 18.96
N GLY A 68 -1.46 -8.69 18.68
CA GLY A 68 -1.73 -7.41 19.36
C GLY A 68 -0.81 -6.25 18.95
N GLU A 69 -0.09 -6.38 17.83
CA GLU A 69 0.86 -5.36 17.35
C GLU A 69 0.19 -4.20 16.61
N VAL A 70 -1.01 -4.45 16.08
CA VAL A 70 -1.85 -3.47 15.38
C VAL A 70 -3.29 -3.58 15.90
N PRO A 71 -4.08 -2.49 15.84
CA PRO A 71 -5.49 -2.49 16.25
C PRO A 71 -6.35 -3.51 15.49
#